data_AF-A0A370WXY0-F1
#
_entry.id   AF-A0A370WXY0-F1
#
_cell.length_a   1.000
_cell.length_b   1.000
_cell.length_c   1.000
_cell.angle_alpha   90.00
_cell.angle_beta   90.00
_cell.angle_gamma   90.00
#
_symmetry.space_group_name_H-M   'P 1'
#
loop_
_entity.id
_entity.type
_entity.pdbx_description
1 polymer ?
#
loop_
_entity_poly.entity_id
_entity_poly.type
_entity_poly.pdbx_seq_one_letter_code
_entity_poly.pdbx_strand_id
1 'polypeptide(L)'
;MEHKKEGNMDRSHGFTLMEVITVVAIVAILAALAAQSYTRYAFRSRRTDAHQALAAIAQAQERWYAAHNRYTADLADLGYVNPALSPHGYYEVALSVDGDDGQDFVVTAMPIHQQANDACGNLSIDHAGYTRPDKADVAANANGRCW
;
A
#
# COMPACT_ATOMS: atom_id res chain seq x y z
N MET A 1 -47.52 65.11 21.37
CA MET A 1 -46.12 64.67 21.31
C MET A 1 -46.15 63.16 21.38
N GLU A 2 -46.00 62.45 20.27
CA GLU A 2 -45.81 60.99 20.32
C GLU A 2 -45.07 60.55 19.06
N HIS A 3 -43.75 60.39 19.20
CA HIS A 3 -42.89 59.82 18.18
C HIS A 3 -43.02 58.30 18.22
N LYS A 4 -43.77 57.74 17.28
CA LYS A 4 -43.86 56.29 17.06
C LYS A 4 -42.51 55.82 16.49
N LYS A 5 -41.71 55.12 17.31
CA LYS A 5 -40.51 54.41 16.86
C LYS A 5 -40.95 53.22 15.99
N GLU A 6 -40.66 53.30 14.69
CA GLU A 6 -40.78 52.14 13.80
C GLU A 6 -39.62 51.19 14.10
N GLY A 7 -39.95 50.01 14.62
CA GLY A 7 -38.98 48.94 14.87
C GLY A 7 -38.48 48.40 13.54
N ASN A 8 -37.17 48.53 13.29
CA ASN A 8 -36.51 47.94 12.14
C ASN A 8 -36.66 46.41 12.21
N MET A 9 -37.45 45.85 11.32
CA MET A 9 -37.71 44.42 11.23
C MET A 9 -36.51 43.78 10.53
N ASP A 10 -35.58 43.25 11.34
CA ASP A 10 -34.46 42.47 10.82
C ASP A 10 -35.01 41.32 9.99
N ARG A 11 -34.73 41.38 8.68
CA ARG A 11 -35.12 40.34 7.74
C ARG A 11 -34.28 39.11 8.03
N SER A 12 -34.89 38.07 8.55
CA SER A 12 -34.28 36.75 8.66
C SER A 12 -33.85 36.29 7.27
N HIS A 13 -32.54 36.32 7.00
CA HIS A 13 -31.98 35.78 5.76
C HIS A 13 -32.08 34.25 5.82
N GLY A 14 -33.05 33.68 5.12
CA GLY A 14 -33.21 32.24 4.96
C GLY A 14 -32.26 31.68 3.89
N PHE A 15 -31.77 30.46 4.13
CA PHE A 15 -30.93 29.71 3.20
C PHE A 15 -31.69 29.43 1.89
N THR A 16 -31.07 29.65 0.73
CA THR A 16 -31.77 29.42 -0.55
C THR A 16 -31.61 27.97 -1.01
N LEU A 17 -32.58 27.44 -1.76
CA LEU A 17 -32.46 26.11 -2.38
C LEU A 17 -31.23 26.02 -3.30
N MET A 18 -30.92 27.11 -4.00
CA MET A 18 -29.74 27.18 -4.88
C MET A 18 -28.44 27.08 -4.09
N GLU A 19 -28.40 27.62 -2.87
CA GLU A 19 -27.23 27.55 -1.99
C GLU A 19 -26.99 26.13 -1.48
N VAL A 20 -28.06 25.36 -1.21
CA VAL A 20 -27.93 23.93 -0.86
C VAL A 20 -27.41 23.13 -2.07
N ILE A 21 -27.95 23.38 -3.26
CA ILE A 21 -27.56 22.64 -4.47
C ILE A 21 -26.09 22.92 -4.84
N THR A 22 -25.63 24.16 -4.73
CA THR A 22 -24.22 24.49 -5.00
C THR A 22 -23.29 23.87 -3.97
N VAL A 23 -23.64 23.88 -2.67
CA VAL A 23 -22.84 23.22 -1.62
C VAL A 23 -22.76 21.71 -1.87
N VAL A 24 -23.88 21.04 -2.16
CA VAL A 24 -23.90 19.60 -2.44
C VAL A 24 -23.06 19.27 -3.68
N ALA A 25 -23.16 20.09 -4.74
CA ALA A 25 -22.34 19.92 -5.95
C ALA A 25 -20.83 20.04 -5.65
N ILE A 26 -20.43 21.03 -4.85
CA ILE A 26 -19.03 21.21 -4.44
C ILE A 26 -18.57 20.01 -3.61
N VAL A 27 -19.36 19.58 -2.61
CA VAL A 27 -19.02 18.43 -1.76
C VAL A 27 -18.88 17.15 -2.57
N ALA A 28 -19.75 16.91 -3.57
CA ALA A 28 -19.67 15.73 -4.44
C ALA A 28 -18.36 15.70 -5.25
N ILE A 29 -17.93 16.85 -5.80
CA ILE A 29 -16.67 16.97 -6.53
C ILE A 29 -15.48 16.72 -5.59
N LEU A 30 -15.49 17.33 -4.40
CA LEU A 30 -14.42 17.16 -3.41
C LEU A 30 -14.32 15.71 -2.92
N ALA A 31 -15.45 15.05 -2.68
CA ALA A 31 -15.49 13.65 -2.26
C ALA A 31 -14.86 12.72 -3.32
N ALA A 32 -15.13 12.96 -4.61
CA ALA A 32 -14.54 12.18 -5.69
C ALA A 32 -13.00 12.30 -5.75
N LEU A 33 -12.46 13.52 -5.56
CA LEU A 33 -11.01 13.74 -5.52
C LEU A 33 -10.35 13.13 -4.28
N ALA A 34 -11.00 13.22 -3.11
CA ALA A 34 -10.49 12.71 -1.86
C ALA A 34 -10.37 11.17 -1.82
N ALA A 35 -11.27 10.46 -2.52
CA ALA A 35 -11.25 9.00 -2.55
C ALA A 35 -9.94 8.44 -3.13
N GLN A 36 -9.45 9.02 -4.23
CA GLN A 36 -8.26 8.50 -4.92
C GLN A 36 -6.93 8.84 -4.22
N SER A 37 -6.89 9.91 -3.42
CA SER A 37 -5.70 10.24 -2.65
C SER A 37 -5.54 9.33 -1.44
N TYR A 38 -6.65 8.97 -0.77
CA TYR A 38 -6.62 8.10 0.40
C TYR A 38 -6.18 6.67 0.08
N THR A 39 -6.67 6.08 -1.02
CA THR A 39 -6.30 4.71 -1.43
C THR A 39 -4.80 4.58 -1.69
N ARG A 40 -4.18 5.57 -2.35
CA ARG A 40 -2.74 5.59 -2.61
C ARG A 40 -1.92 5.65 -1.32
N TYR A 41 -2.37 6.45 -0.35
CA TYR A 41 -1.71 6.50 0.96
C TYR A 41 -1.81 5.15 1.68
N ALA A 42 -2.98 4.52 1.67
CA ALA A 42 -3.18 3.20 2.26
C ALA A 42 -2.29 2.15 1.61
N PHE A 43 -2.19 2.12 0.27
CA PHE A 43 -1.30 1.19 -0.43
C PHE A 43 0.16 1.38 -0.04
N ARG A 44 0.64 2.63 -0.02
CA ARG A 44 2.02 2.92 0.42
C ARG A 44 2.27 2.47 1.86
N SER A 45 1.31 2.67 2.76
CA SER A 45 1.40 2.19 4.14
C SER A 45 1.41 0.66 4.24
N ARG A 46 0.79 -0.06 3.32
CA ARG A 46 0.76 -1.53 3.30
C ARG A 46 2.01 -2.14 2.67
N ARG A 47 2.73 -1.43 1.81
CA ARG A 47 4.01 -1.90 1.26
C ARG A 47 5.06 -2.16 2.34
N THR A 48 5.00 -1.44 3.46
CA THR A 48 5.91 -1.70 4.59
C THR A 48 5.70 -3.09 5.21
N ASP A 49 4.48 -3.63 5.14
CA ASP A 49 4.16 -5.00 5.55
C ASP A 49 4.87 -6.03 4.65
N ALA A 50 4.89 -5.78 3.33
CA ALA A 50 5.68 -6.59 2.41
C ALA A 50 7.19 -6.47 2.68
N HIS A 51 7.71 -5.26 2.88
CA HIS A 51 9.14 -5.07 3.17
C HIS A 51 9.57 -5.82 4.44
N GLN A 52 8.74 -5.82 5.47
CA GLN A 52 9.00 -6.59 6.69
C GLN A 52 9.03 -8.10 6.43
N ALA A 53 8.06 -8.63 5.68
CA ALA A 53 8.01 -10.05 5.34
C ALA A 53 9.23 -10.47 4.50
N LEU A 54 9.56 -9.69 3.46
CA LEU A 54 10.68 -9.95 2.57
C LEU A 54 12.02 -9.91 3.31
N ALA A 55 12.24 -8.89 4.15
CA ALA A 55 13.45 -8.78 4.95
C ALA A 55 13.56 -9.93 5.96
N ALA A 56 12.46 -10.33 6.62
CA ALA A 56 12.47 -11.43 7.58
C ALA A 56 12.83 -12.78 6.93
N ILE A 57 12.29 -13.04 5.73
CA ILE A 57 12.59 -14.27 4.99
C ILE A 57 14.01 -14.24 4.43
N ALA A 58 14.47 -13.13 3.87
CA ALA A 58 15.87 -12.98 3.43
C ALA A 58 16.84 -13.26 4.59
N GLN A 59 16.59 -12.70 5.79
CA GLN A 59 17.41 -12.99 6.96
C GLN A 59 17.31 -14.46 7.42
N ALA A 60 16.17 -15.12 7.23
CA ALA A 60 16.02 -16.54 7.52
C ALA A 60 16.82 -17.40 6.52
N GLN A 61 16.87 -17.02 5.25
CA GLN A 61 17.71 -17.64 4.23
C GLN A 61 19.19 -17.55 4.58
N GLU A 62 19.68 -16.38 4.99
CA GLU A 62 21.08 -16.23 5.42
C GLU A 62 21.44 -17.14 6.60
N ARG A 63 20.53 -17.25 7.59
CA ARG A 63 20.74 -18.17 8.72
C ARG A 63 20.73 -19.63 8.28
N TRP A 64 19.85 -20.01 7.36
CA TRP A 64 19.78 -21.35 6.81
C TRP A 64 21.05 -21.69 6.02
N TYR A 65 21.51 -20.76 5.17
CA TYR A 65 22.74 -20.87 4.41
C TYR A 65 23.95 -21.08 5.30
N ALA A 66 24.07 -20.32 6.40
CA ALA A 66 25.18 -20.47 7.35
C ALA A 66 25.27 -21.88 7.97
N ALA A 67 24.15 -22.62 8.04
CA ALA A 67 24.11 -23.98 8.57
C ALA A 67 24.23 -25.06 7.49
N HIS A 68 23.79 -24.79 6.25
CA HIS A 68 23.64 -25.82 5.21
C HIS A 68 24.49 -25.57 3.95
N ASN A 69 25.16 -24.42 3.84
CA ASN A 69 25.91 -23.96 2.66
C ASN A 69 25.09 -23.92 1.35
N ARG A 70 23.77 -23.74 1.46
CA ARG A 70 22.83 -23.56 0.36
C ARG A 70 21.56 -22.91 0.88
N TYR A 71 20.84 -22.18 0.05
CA TYR A 71 19.50 -21.71 0.36
C TYR A 71 18.46 -22.83 0.25
N THR A 72 17.31 -22.64 0.87
CA THR A 72 16.16 -23.56 0.75
C THR A 72 15.11 -22.97 -0.18
N ALA A 73 14.44 -23.82 -0.96
CA ALA A 73 13.27 -23.44 -1.74
C ALA A 73 11.96 -23.62 -0.94
N ASP A 74 12.03 -24.23 0.25
CA ASP A 74 10.87 -24.47 1.09
C ASP A 74 10.77 -23.41 2.20
N LEU A 75 9.64 -22.71 2.25
CA LEU A 75 9.33 -21.75 3.30
C LEU A 75 9.14 -22.43 4.67
N ALA A 76 8.78 -23.72 4.70
CA ALA A 76 8.63 -24.48 5.94
C ALA A 76 9.97 -24.66 6.69
N ASP A 77 11.07 -24.84 5.95
CA ASP A 77 12.43 -24.91 6.51
C ASP A 77 12.84 -23.61 7.21
N LEU A 78 12.25 -22.50 6.80
CA LEU A 78 12.46 -21.17 7.38
C LEU A 78 11.45 -20.85 8.50
N GLY A 79 10.56 -21.78 8.84
CA GLY A 79 9.55 -21.64 9.90
C GLY A 79 8.25 -20.96 9.47
N TYR A 80 7.96 -20.90 8.17
CA TYR A 80 6.73 -20.31 7.64
C TYR A 80 5.74 -21.40 7.19
N VAL A 81 4.45 -21.12 7.37
CA VAL A 81 3.37 -21.97 6.83
C VAL A 81 3.05 -21.55 5.40
N ASN A 82 2.63 -22.50 4.56
CA ASN A 82 2.20 -22.23 3.19
C ASN A 82 0.65 -22.13 3.14
N PRO A 83 0.07 -21.06 2.56
CA PRO A 83 0.75 -19.89 1.99
C PRO A 83 1.36 -18.99 3.08
N ALA A 84 2.58 -18.52 2.83
CA ALA A 84 3.22 -17.56 3.72
C ALA A 84 2.59 -16.20 3.45
N LEU A 85 2.11 -15.55 4.50
CA LEU A 85 1.51 -14.22 4.39
C LEU A 85 2.43 -13.19 5.03
N SER A 86 2.35 -11.95 4.54
CA SER A 86 2.91 -10.81 5.25
C SER A 86 2.25 -10.64 6.63
N PRO A 87 2.91 -9.97 7.61
CA PRO A 87 2.42 -9.88 8.98
C PRO A 87 0.96 -9.43 9.13
N HIS A 88 0.50 -8.53 8.26
CA HIS A 88 -0.88 -8.03 8.26
C HIS A 88 -1.76 -8.64 7.15
N GLY A 89 -1.26 -9.62 6.39
CA GLY A 89 -2.05 -10.36 5.38
C GLY A 89 -2.41 -9.54 4.15
N TYR A 90 -1.59 -8.56 3.77
CA TYR A 90 -1.77 -7.79 2.54
C TYR A 90 -1.06 -8.39 1.33
N TYR A 91 -0.12 -9.29 1.58
CA TYR A 91 0.66 -9.98 0.56
C TYR A 91 0.77 -11.46 0.87
N GLU A 92 0.77 -12.26 -0.19
CA GLU A 92 1.22 -13.65 -0.17
C GLU A 92 2.69 -13.68 -0.60
N VAL A 93 3.51 -14.50 0.06
CA VAL A 93 4.95 -14.56 -0.17
C VAL A 93 5.32 -15.88 -0.83
N ALA A 94 5.99 -15.77 -1.96
CA ALA A 94 6.59 -16.89 -2.68
C ALA A 94 8.11 -16.80 -2.59
N LEU A 95 8.74 -17.96 -2.58
CA LEU A 95 10.18 -18.11 -2.56
C LEU A 95 10.60 -18.95 -3.76
N SER A 96 11.58 -18.49 -4.50
CA SER A 96 12.25 -19.24 -5.55
C SER A 96 13.75 -19.26 -5.28
N VAL A 97 14.36 -20.42 -5.50
CA VAL A 97 15.82 -20.57 -5.50
C VAL A 97 16.19 -20.98 -6.91
N ASP A 98 17.08 -20.20 -7.55
CA ASP A 98 17.57 -20.46 -8.89
C ASP A 98 18.92 -21.19 -8.81
N GLY A 99 19.16 -22.06 -9.79
CA GLY A 99 20.42 -22.80 -9.95
C GLY A 99 20.42 -24.20 -9.31
N ASP A 100 21.07 -25.16 -9.98
CA ASP A 100 21.30 -26.53 -9.47
C ASP A 100 22.16 -26.54 -8.18
N ASP A 101 22.83 -25.43 -7.89
CA ASP A 101 23.73 -25.22 -6.76
C ASP A 101 23.04 -24.60 -5.52
N GLY A 102 21.82 -24.04 -5.66
CA GLY A 102 21.05 -23.51 -4.53
C GLY A 102 21.66 -22.25 -3.90
N GLN A 103 22.40 -21.48 -4.69
CA GLN A 103 23.19 -20.33 -4.24
C GLN A 103 22.50 -18.98 -4.45
N ASP A 104 21.40 -18.94 -5.21
CA ASP A 104 20.67 -17.72 -5.50
C ASP A 104 19.21 -17.89 -5.08
N PHE A 105 18.69 -16.96 -4.26
CA PHE A 105 17.27 -16.91 -3.95
C PHE A 105 16.65 -15.59 -4.40
N VAL A 106 15.35 -15.64 -4.69
CA VAL A 106 14.47 -14.50 -4.83
C VAL A 106 13.23 -14.75 -4.00
N VAL A 107 12.92 -13.84 -3.08
CA VAL A 107 11.66 -13.85 -2.34
C VAL A 107 10.77 -12.74 -2.88
N THR A 108 9.52 -13.07 -3.17
CA THR A 108 8.54 -12.19 -3.83
C THR A 108 7.26 -12.10 -3.03
N ALA A 109 6.84 -10.88 -2.70
CA ALA A 109 5.56 -10.55 -2.10
C ALA A 109 4.58 -10.16 -3.19
N MET A 110 3.52 -10.95 -3.35
CA MET A 110 2.44 -10.79 -4.30
C MET A 110 1.26 -10.11 -3.61
N PRO A 111 0.81 -8.92 -4.06
CA PRO A 111 -0.26 -8.20 -3.39
C PRO A 111 -1.60 -8.92 -3.56
N ILE A 112 -2.38 -8.99 -2.47
CA ILE A 112 -3.70 -9.62 -2.45
C ILE A 112 -4.80 -8.63 -2.07
N HIS A 113 -6.06 -9.01 -2.32
CA HIS A 113 -7.25 -8.21 -2.02
C HIS A 113 -7.17 -6.78 -2.61
N GLN A 114 -7.40 -5.76 -1.78
CA GLN A 114 -7.35 -4.36 -2.20
C GLN A 114 -5.95 -3.93 -2.64
N GLN A 115 -4.88 -4.55 -2.11
CA GLN A 115 -3.51 -4.22 -2.45
C GLN A 115 -3.17 -4.63 -3.89
N ALA A 116 -3.89 -5.58 -4.48
CA ALA A 116 -3.69 -6.01 -5.87
C ALA A 116 -3.91 -4.87 -6.90
N ASN A 117 -4.61 -3.80 -6.50
CA ASN A 117 -4.81 -2.60 -7.32
C ASN A 117 -3.66 -1.58 -7.19
N ASP A 118 -2.61 -1.90 -6.43
CA ASP A 118 -1.44 -1.04 -6.30
C ASP A 118 -0.57 -1.11 -7.56
N ALA A 119 -0.21 0.06 -8.12
CA ALA A 119 0.59 0.14 -9.35
C ALA A 119 1.99 -0.50 -9.23
N CYS A 120 2.50 -0.63 -8.01
CA CYS A 120 3.79 -1.28 -7.75
C CYS A 120 3.78 -2.79 -7.99
N GLY A 121 2.61 -3.44 -7.93
CA GLY A 121 2.51 -4.89 -8.11
C GLY A 121 3.36 -5.69 -7.13
N ASN A 122 4.07 -6.70 -7.66
CA ASN A 122 4.91 -7.59 -6.87
C ASN A 122 6.17 -6.87 -6.39
N LEU A 123 6.52 -7.08 -5.13
CA LEU A 123 7.76 -6.59 -4.53
C LEU A 123 8.68 -7.78 -4.28
N SER A 124 9.93 -7.75 -4.72
CA SER A 124 10.88 -8.83 -4.46
C SER A 124 12.22 -8.32 -3.97
N ILE A 125 12.95 -9.18 -3.26
CA ILE A 125 14.37 -9.00 -2.93
C ILE A 125 15.11 -10.30 -3.25
N ASP A 126 16.31 -10.19 -3.82
CA ASP A 126 17.18 -11.34 -4.08
C ASP A 126 18.31 -11.47 -3.03
N HIS A 127 19.09 -12.55 -3.14
CA HIS A 127 20.21 -12.85 -2.25
C HIS A 127 21.25 -11.73 -2.15
N ALA A 128 21.41 -10.91 -3.21
CA ALA A 128 22.35 -9.79 -3.24
C ALA A 128 21.73 -8.49 -2.71
N GLY A 129 20.45 -8.52 -2.31
CA GLY A 129 19.71 -7.38 -1.79
C GLY A 129 19.16 -6.45 -2.88
N TYR A 130 19.17 -6.86 -4.16
CA TYR A 130 18.51 -6.08 -5.20
C TYR A 130 17.00 -6.22 -5.07
N THR A 131 16.33 -5.08 -5.00
CA THR A 131 14.89 -5.00 -4.85
C THR A 131 14.21 -4.73 -6.18
N ARG A 132 13.12 -5.45 -6.49
CA ARG A 132 12.27 -5.15 -7.64
C ARG A 132 10.87 -4.74 -7.20
N PRO A 133 10.23 -3.76 -7.86
CA PRO A 133 10.73 -3.03 -9.04
C PRO A 133 11.89 -2.09 -8.71
N ASP A 134 12.74 -1.84 -9.71
CA ASP A 134 13.89 -0.94 -9.56
C ASP A 134 13.44 0.50 -9.29
N LYS A 135 14.25 1.27 -8.55
CA LYS A 135 13.96 2.68 -8.23
C LYS A 135 13.86 3.56 -9.49
N ALA A 136 14.49 3.17 -10.59
CA ALA A 136 14.46 3.85 -11.88
C ALA A 136 13.27 3.45 -12.76
N ASP A 137 12.51 2.41 -12.40
CA ASP A 137 11.33 1.99 -13.17
C ASP A 137 10.17 2.97 -12.98
N VAL A 138 10.06 3.94 -13.88
CA VAL A 138 9.01 4.97 -13.84
C VAL A 138 7.60 4.42 -14.00
N ALA A 139 7.44 3.28 -14.70
CA ALA A 139 6.12 2.68 -14.92
C ALA A 139 5.64 1.98 -13.65
N ALA A 140 6.50 1.19 -13.01
CA ALA A 140 6.18 0.52 -11.76
C ALA A 140 6.01 1.53 -10.60
N ASN A 141 6.80 2.60 -10.58
CA ASN A 141 6.73 3.64 -9.54
C ASN A 141 5.71 4.77 -9.84
N ALA A 142 4.73 4.54 -10.72
CA ALA A 142 3.79 5.56 -11.21
C ALA A 142 2.94 6.22 -10.10
N ASN A 143 2.72 5.55 -8.96
CA ASN A 143 2.00 6.09 -7.81
C ASN A 143 2.91 6.38 -6.60
N GLY A 144 4.22 6.53 -6.84
CA GLY A 144 5.25 6.75 -5.83
C GLY A 144 6.21 5.57 -5.72
N ARG A 145 7.35 5.77 -5.05
CA ARG A 145 8.38 4.73 -4.89
C ARG A 145 7.81 3.47 -4.23
N CYS A 146 8.05 2.32 -4.87
CA CYS A 146 7.60 1.01 -4.41
C CYS A 146 8.42 0.46 -3.25
N TRP A 147 9.72 0.81 -3.21
CA TRP A 147 10.71 0.47 -2.20
C TRP A 147 11.37 1.72 -1.61
#